data_AF-K1RKA8-F1
#
_entry.id   AF-K1RKA8-F1
#
_cell.length_a   1.000
_cell.length_b   1.000
_cell.length_c   1.000
_cell.angle_alpha   90.00
_cell.angle_beta   90.00
_cell.angle_gamma   90.00
#
_symmetry.space_group_name_H-M   'P 1'
#
loop_
_entity.id
_entity.type
_entity.pdbx_description
1 polymer ?
#
loop_
_entity_poly.entity_id
_entity_poly.type
_entity_poly.pdbx_seq_one_letter_code
_entity_poly.pdbx_strand_id
1 'polypeptide(L)' 'MQQKSIEIVKIIIKYGGGVRGGKAIMNLIGVDCGRCRLPVTPFGDDEYSSLKRDLEKIGFLN' A
#
# COMPACT_ATOMS: atom_id res chain seq x y z
N MET A 1 0.60 -13.28 -15.52
CA MET A 1 -0.33 -12.81 -14.46
C MET A 1 0.31 -12.87 -13.08
N GLN A 2 0.83 -14.02 -12.63
CA GLN A 2 1.41 -14.14 -11.28
C GLN A 2 2.56 -13.16 -10.98
N GLN A 3 3.39 -12.80 -11.96
CA GLN A 3 4.47 -11.83 -11.72
C GLN A 3 3.96 -10.48 -11.21
N LYS A 4 2.80 -9.99 -11.70
CA LYS A 4 2.19 -8.75 -11.20
C LYS A 4 1.76 -8.87 -9.74
N SER A 5 1.16 -10.00 -9.36
CA SER A 5 0.80 -10.28 -7.98
C SER A 5 2.03 -10.30 -7.06
N ILE A 6 3.14 -10.86 -7.53
CA ILE A 6 4.42 -10.87 -6.79
C ILE A 6 4.92 -9.43 -6.57
N GLU A 7 4.89 -8.57 -7.60
CA GLU A 7 5.29 -7.16 -7.46
C GLU A 7 4.41 -6.40 -6.46
N ILE A 8 3.10 -6.61 -6.48
CA ILE A 8 2.18 -6.02 -5.49
C ILE A 8 2.51 -6.52 -4.07
N VAL A 9 2.77 -7.82 -3.89
CA VAL A 9 3.15 -8.38 -2.58
C VAL A 9 4.46 -7.79 -2.07
N LYS A 10 5.45 -7.58 -2.95
CA LYS A 10 6.71 -6.91 -2.58
C LYS A 10 6.47 -5.49 -2.07
N ILE A 11 5.59 -4.73 -2.73
CA ILE A 11 5.18 -3.38 -2.28
C ILE A 11 4.46 -3.45 -0.93
N ILE A 12 3.49 -4.37 -0.77
CA ILE A 12 2.80 -4.57 0.52
C ILE A 12 3.80 -4.80 1.65
N ILE A 13 4.77 -5.69 1.45
CA ILE A 13 5.82 -5.99 2.44
C ILE A 13 6.67 -4.73 2.73
N LYS A 14 7.12 -4.03 1.68
CA LYS A 14 7.93 -2.81 1.77
C LYS A 14 7.26 -1.73 2.64
N TYR A 15 5.94 -1.59 2.58
CA TYR A 15 5.19 -0.53 3.26
C TYR A 15 4.51 -0.96 4.58
N GLY A 16 4.94 -2.09 5.17
CA GLY A 16 4.49 -2.52 6.50
C GLY A 16 3.55 -3.72 6.50
N GLY A 17 3.62 -4.56 5.47
CA GLY A 17 2.89 -5.82 5.37
C GLY A 17 1.40 -5.66 5.10
N GLY A 18 0.67 -6.78 5.15
CA GLY A 18 -0.73 -6.85 4.73
C GLY A 18 -1.68 -5.94 5.50
N VAL A 19 -1.40 -5.63 6.77
CA VAL A 19 -2.26 -4.76 7.59
C VAL A 19 -1.99 -3.29 7.33
N ARG A 20 -0.74 -2.82 7.47
CA ARG A 20 -0.42 -1.40 7.32
C ARG A 20 -0.36 -1.00 5.85
N GLY A 21 0.48 -1.69 5.08
CA GLY A 21 0.65 -1.45 3.65
C GLY A 21 -0.62 -1.77 2.87
N GLY A 22 -1.27 -2.89 3.18
CA GLY A 22 -2.54 -3.26 2.54
C GLY A 22 -3.63 -2.23 2.77
N LYS A 23 -3.87 -1.78 4.01
CA LYS A 23 -4.85 -0.70 4.27
C LYS A 23 -4.49 0.61 3.56
N ALA A 24 -3.21 0.98 3.51
CA ALA A 24 -2.78 2.17 2.79
C ALA A 24 -3.09 2.08 1.28
N ILE A 25 -2.88 0.91 0.67
CA ILE A 25 -3.26 0.63 -0.73
C ILE A 25 -4.79 0.72 -0.90
N MET A 26 -5.56 0.10 0.00
CA MET A 26 -7.03 0.15 -0.04
C MET A 26 -7.54 1.60 0.00
N ASN A 27 -6.99 2.42 0.90
CA ASN A 27 -7.32 3.85 0.96
C ASN A 27 -6.97 4.59 -0.34
N LEU A 28 -5.81 4.31 -0.95
CA LEU A 28 -5.40 4.94 -2.22
C LEU A 28 -6.32 4.59 -3.40
N ILE A 29 -6.93 3.40 -3.39
CA ILE A 29 -7.91 3.00 -4.41
C ILE A 29 -9.36 3.41 -4.06
N GLY A 30 -9.54 4.21 -2.99
CA GLY A 30 -10.85 4.75 -2.60
C GLY A 30 -11.67 3.86 -1.66
N VAL A 31 -11.07 2.82 -1.08
CA VAL A 31 -11.72 1.95 -0.09
C VAL A 31 -11.21 2.28 1.31
N ASP A 32 -11.98 3.06 2.06
CA ASP A 32 -11.63 3.43 3.43
C ASP A 32 -11.70 2.22 4.37
N CYS A 33 -10.53 1.75 4.80
CA CYS A 33 -10.39 0.63 5.75
C CYS A 33 -10.12 1.09 7.19
N GLY A 34 -10.23 2.40 7.46
CA GLY A 34 -9.96 3.03 8.75
C GLY A 34 -8.50 2.93 9.20
N ARG A 35 -8.22 3.47 10.38
CA ARG A 35 -6.86 3.50 10.96
C ARG A 35 -6.39 2.11 11.38
N CYS A 36 -5.08 1.91 11.40
CA CYS A 36 -4.48 0.74 12.05
C CYS A 36 -4.61 0.87 13.57
N ARG A 37 -4.78 -0.27 14.26
CA ARG A 37 -4.74 -0.31 15.72
C ARG A 37 -3.28 -0.32 16.18
N LEU A 38 -3.01 0.33 17.31
CA LEU A 38 -1.72 0.24 17.98
C LEU A 38 -1.36 -1.24 18.27
N PRO A 39 -0.07 -1.61 18.18
CA PRO A 39 1.11 -0.76 18.07
C PRO A 39 1.51 -0.39 16.63
N VAL A 40 0.68 -0.68 15.62
CA VAL A 40 1.01 -0.37 14.21
C VAL A 40 1.00 1.14 14.00
N THR A 41 2.13 1.67 13.53
CA THR A 41 2.28 3.10 13.27
C THR A 41 1.38 3.55 12.12
N PRO A 42 0.73 4.72 12.24
CA PRO A 42 0.00 5.34 11.14
C PRO A 42 0.89 5.54 9.90
N PHE A 43 0.24 5.70 8.75
CA PHE A 43 0.91 6.00 7.48
C PHE A 43 1.01 7.52 7.32
N GLY A 44 2.20 8.04 7.03
CA GLY A 44 2.42 9.47 6.78
C GLY A 44 2.11 9.88 5.33
N ASP A 45 1.97 11.18 5.09
CA ASP A 45 1.66 11.72 3.76
C ASP A 45 2.79 11.49 2.73
N ASP A 46 4.04 11.59 3.16
CA ASP A 46 5.21 11.30 2.32
C ASP A 46 5.29 9.81 1.96
N GLU A 47 4.89 8.93 2.88
CA GLU A 47 4.79 7.50 2.63
C GLU A 47 3.68 7.22 1.61
N TYR A 48 2.52 7.89 1.72
CA TYR A 48 1.43 7.76 0.73
C TYR A 48 1.89 8.18 -0.65
N SER A 49 2.62 9.29 -0.76
CA SER A 49 3.18 9.78 -2.02
C SER A 49 4.17 8.77 -2.62
N SER A 50 5.02 8.17 -1.78
CA SER A 50 5.98 7.15 -2.20
C SER A 50 5.30 5.85 -2.63
N LEU A 51 4.32 5.39 -1.85
CA LEU A 51 3.53 4.19 -2.14
C LEU A 51 2.78 4.35 -3.46
N LYS A 52 2.10 5.49 -3.67
CA LYS A 52 1.39 5.80 -4.91
C LYS A 52 2.32 5.69 -6.12
N ARG A 53 3.50 6.33 -6.05
CA ARG A 53 4.49 6.30 -7.13
C ARG A 53 4.98 4.88 -7.44
N ASP A 54 5.18 4.05 -6.43
CA ASP A 54 5.62 2.66 -6.63
C ASP A 54 4.51 1.77 -7.22
N LEU A 55 3.25 2.02 -6.87
CA LEU A 55 2.10 1.35 -7.50
C LEU A 55 1.89 1.78 -8.97
N GLU A 56 2.09 3.06 -9.29
CA GLU A 56 2.05 3.58 -10.67
C GLU A 56 3.14 2.95 -11.54
N LYS A 57 4.38 2.79 -11.02
CA LYS A 57 5.49 2.16 -11.75
C LYS A 57 5.18 0.72 -12.20
N ILE A 58 4.40 -0.01 -11.41
CA ILE A 58 4.01 -1.40 -11.74
C ILE A 58 2.69 -1.47 -12.51
N GLY A 59 2.09 -0.32 -12.83
CA GLY A 59 0.80 -0.21 -13.54
C GLY A 59 -0.37 -0.73 -12.72
N PHE A 60 -0.34 -0.57 -11.39
CA PHE A 60 -1.45 -0.91 -10.51
C PHE A 60 -2.44 0.25 -10.36
N LEU A 61 -1.94 1.48 -10.26
CA LEU A 61 -2.73 2.71 -10.34
C LEU A 61 -2.52 3.31 -11.74
N ASN A 62 -3.62 3.56 -12.43
CA ASN A 62 -3.68 4.24 -13.73
C ASN A 62 -4.36 5.60 -13.57
#